data_AF-A0A7J3WUW3-F1
#
_entry.id   AF-A0A7J3WUW3-F1
#
_cell.length_a   1.000
_cell.length_b   1.000
_cell.length_c   1.000
_cell.angle_alpha   90.00
_cell.angle_beta   90.00
_cell.angle_gamma   90.00
#
_symmetry.space_group_name_H-M   'P 1'
#
loop_
_entity.id
_entity.type
_entity.pdbx_description
1 polymer ?
#
loop_
_entity_poly.entity_id
_entity_poly.type
_entity_poly.pdbx_seq_one_letter_code
_entity_poly.pdbx_strand_id
1 'polypeptide(L)'
;MKKVMAILMLGVFLFGAALAGVSNVTDTGSENKVQFMEKVYTFEKPEIKENNGYTIVSLSGAKSIMDEGKPILPYKVDVIRFPLGTKVEVTAEKGTVYEMPLASKVKPYPMYTLMTTQGKLVMKEGKVYESNEPYPENWVETRTTVGLYNGERMVTLSIFIYPCRYVPAENKLIYTDSVKVDINYETVPTPTTNTVDTYDLLIIAPDNWMADLQPLKEHKESHGVKTIIVGLDEIYSGKYFTTQGRDEPEKIKYFIKDAVENWGVKYVMLVGGRQGGIFKERWLMPVRYTHLDDQS
;
A
#
# COMPACT_ATOMS: atom_id res chain seq x y z
N MET A 1 5.90 47.17 17.51
CA MET A 1 5.87 46.72 16.10
C MET A 1 6.67 45.44 15.99
N LYS A 2 6.00 44.38 15.53
CA LYS A 2 6.42 43.00 15.21
C LYS A 2 7.85 42.57 15.58
N LYS A 3 7.95 41.71 16.62
CA LYS A 3 9.04 40.73 16.74
C LYS A 3 8.47 39.37 16.34
N VAL A 4 8.96 38.84 15.21
CA VAL A 4 8.74 37.45 14.79
C VAL A 4 9.77 36.61 15.55
N MET A 5 9.29 35.64 16.32
CA MET A 5 10.12 34.71 17.07
C MET A 5 10.05 33.36 16.36
N ALA A 6 11.12 32.99 15.67
CA ALA A 6 11.29 31.67 15.07
C ALA A 6 11.66 30.67 16.18
N ILE A 7 10.85 29.64 16.35
CA ILE A 7 11.12 28.52 17.27
C ILE A 7 11.88 27.46 16.48
N LEU A 8 13.13 27.25 16.85
CA LEU A 8 14.02 26.22 16.32
C LEU A 8 13.78 24.93 17.15
N MET A 9 13.20 23.88 16.56
CA MET A 9 13.16 22.56 17.18
C MET A 9 14.55 21.92 17.08
N LEU A 10 15.28 21.87 18.22
CA LEU A 10 16.46 21.03 18.37
C LEU A 10 16.02 19.58 18.55
N GLY A 11 16.24 18.75 17.53
CA GLY A 11 16.25 17.30 17.67
C GLY A 11 17.52 16.86 18.38
N VAL A 12 17.39 16.37 19.62
CA VAL A 12 18.49 15.79 20.39
C VAL A 12 18.76 14.39 19.86
N PHE A 13 19.82 14.23 19.06
CA PHE A 13 20.43 12.93 18.78
C PHE A 13 21.35 12.56 19.95
N LEU A 14 20.87 11.72 20.86
CA LEU A 14 21.71 11.07 21.86
C LEU A 14 22.40 9.86 21.21
N PHE A 15 23.61 10.06 20.68
CA PHE A 15 24.55 8.98 20.43
C PHE A 15 25.12 8.52 21.79
N GLY A 16 24.61 7.40 22.30
CA GLY A 16 25.21 6.69 23.41
C GLY A 16 26.47 5.97 22.96
N ALA A 17 27.63 6.59 23.15
CA ALA A 17 28.93 5.93 23.09
C ALA A 17 29.18 5.18 24.40
N ALA A 18 29.09 3.86 24.38
CA ALA A 18 29.73 2.99 25.35
C ALA A 18 29.92 1.59 24.75
N LEU A 19 31.16 1.27 24.35
CA LEU A 19 31.86 0.02 24.69
C LEU A 19 33.25 0.03 24.03
N ALA A 20 34.27 0.20 24.88
CA ALA A 20 35.65 -0.17 24.59
C ALA A 20 35.82 -1.67 24.87
N GLY A 21 36.47 -2.42 23.97
CA GLY A 21 36.83 -3.81 24.19
C GLY A 21 37.13 -4.56 22.89
N VAL A 22 38.41 -4.84 22.66
CA VAL A 22 39.00 -5.51 21.50
C VAL A 22 38.65 -6.99 21.42
N SER A 23 38.26 -7.47 20.22
CA SER A 23 38.83 -8.66 19.59
C SER A 23 38.57 -8.66 18.09
N ASN A 24 39.66 -8.70 17.30
CA ASN A 24 39.60 -9.03 15.88
C ASN A 24 39.15 -10.48 15.75
N VAL A 25 37.93 -10.69 15.31
CA VAL A 25 37.49 -11.94 14.68
C VAL A 25 36.93 -11.53 13.33
N THR A 26 37.67 -11.85 12.26
CA THR A 26 37.13 -11.93 10.91
C THR A 26 36.12 -13.07 10.91
N ASP A 27 34.85 -12.71 11.15
CA ASP A 27 33.74 -13.64 11.02
C ASP A 27 33.08 -13.42 9.67
N THR A 28 33.52 -14.22 8.68
CA THR A 28 32.77 -14.49 7.46
C THR A 28 31.59 -15.41 7.81
N GLY A 29 30.59 -14.83 8.45
CA GLY A 29 29.28 -15.43 8.71
C GLY A 29 28.22 -14.36 8.45
N SER A 30 27.44 -14.50 7.38
CA SER A 30 26.29 -13.63 7.14
C SER A 30 25.16 -14.00 8.12
N GLU A 31 25.31 -13.63 9.38
CA GLU A 31 24.22 -13.73 10.35
C GLU A 31 23.12 -12.75 9.94
N ASN A 32 21.90 -13.26 9.73
CA ASN A 32 20.69 -12.43 9.67
C ASN A 32 20.53 -11.74 11.03
N LYS A 33 21.15 -10.57 11.20
CA LYS A 33 20.97 -9.77 12.41
C LYS A 33 19.55 -9.21 12.41
N VAL A 34 18.78 -9.62 13.41
CA VAL A 34 17.52 -8.97 13.77
C VAL A 34 17.85 -7.53 14.13
N GLN A 35 17.22 -6.60 13.42
CA GLN A 35 17.34 -5.17 13.65
C GLN A 35 16.06 -4.66 14.32
N PHE A 36 16.23 -3.61 15.12
CA PHE A 36 15.15 -3.01 15.88
C PHE A 36 15.03 -1.52 15.54
N MET A 37 13.80 -1.05 15.38
CA MET A 37 13.47 0.36 15.21
C MET A 37 12.27 0.70 16.09
N GLU A 38 12.43 1.70 16.96
CA GLU A 38 11.35 2.26 17.77
C GLU A 38 10.87 3.58 17.13
N LYS A 39 9.56 3.77 17.10
CA LYS A 39 8.93 5.05 16.74
C LYS A 39 7.86 5.44 17.74
N VAL A 40 7.96 6.66 18.25
CA VAL A 40 6.94 7.25 19.14
C VAL A 40 6.18 8.33 18.38
N TYR A 41 4.86 8.18 18.35
CA TYR A 41 3.94 9.18 17.79
C TYR A 41 3.21 9.85 18.94
N THR A 42 3.25 11.17 19.00
CA THR A 42 2.54 11.96 20.01
C THR A 42 1.40 12.74 19.35
N PHE A 43 0.34 12.94 20.12
CA PHE A 43 -0.91 13.53 19.69
C PHE A 43 -1.39 14.53 20.73
N GLU A 44 -1.83 15.69 20.26
CA GLU A 44 -2.52 16.66 21.12
C GLU A 44 -3.95 16.20 21.40
N LYS A 45 -4.63 16.87 22.33
CA LYS A 45 -6.06 16.66 22.55
C LYS A 45 -6.83 16.93 21.25
N PRO A 46 -7.73 16.03 20.81
CA PRO A 46 -8.50 16.24 19.58
C PRO A 46 -9.44 17.46 19.71
N GLU A 47 -9.59 18.19 18.61
CA GLU A 47 -10.54 19.30 18.50
C GLU A 47 -11.90 18.76 18.06
N ILE A 48 -12.95 19.13 18.80
CA ILE A 48 -14.34 18.70 18.60
C ILE A 48 -15.16 19.89 18.13
N LYS A 49 -15.85 19.74 17.00
CA LYS A 49 -16.75 20.77 16.43
C LYS A 49 -18.09 20.15 16.09
N GLU A 50 -19.16 20.92 16.26
CA GLU A 50 -20.51 20.52 15.85
C GLU A 50 -20.82 21.05 14.44
N ASN A 51 -21.40 20.21 13.60
CA ASN A 51 -21.82 20.57 12.26
C ASN A 51 -23.06 19.77 11.85
N ASN A 52 -24.17 20.47 11.56
CA ASN A 52 -25.42 19.86 11.08
C ASN A 52 -25.91 18.66 11.92
N GLY A 53 -25.82 18.77 13.26
CA GLY A 53 -26.25 17.73 14.19
C GLY A 53 -25.28 16.56 14.37
N TYR A 54 -24.07 16.66 13.82
CA TYR A 54 -23.01 15.68 14.00
C TYR A 54 -21.73 16.31 14.56
N THR A 55 -20.99 15.49 15.30
CA THR A 55 -19.66 15.81 15.79
C THR A 55 -18.61 15.58 14.70
N ILE A 56 -17.73 16.55 14.52
CA ILE A 56 -16.51 16.45 13.72
C ILE A 56 -15.32 16.36 14.69
N VAL A 57 -14.56 15.27 14.56
CA VAL A 57 -13.32 15.03 15.33
C VAL A 57 -12.13 15.34 14.43
N SER A 58 -11.22 16.18 14.90
CA SER A 58 -10.04 16.59 14.13
C SER A 58 -8.77 16.61 14.98
N LEU A 59 -7.64 16.35 14.33
CA LEU A 59 -6.32 16.31 14.94
C LEU A 59 -5.31 16.93 13.98
N SER A 60 -4.43 17.79 14.49
CA SER A 60 -3.43 18.49 13.67
C SER A 60 -2.50 17.49 12.97
N GLY A 61 -2.30 17.68 11.66
CA GLY A 61 -1.44 16.81 10.84
C GLY A 61 -1.98 15.40 10.61
N ALA A 62 -3.24 15.12 10.94
CA ALA A 62 -3.88 13.83 10.69
C ALA A 62 -4.73 13.83 9.40
N LYS A 63 -4.87 12.66 8.79
CA LYS A 63 -5.82 12.38 7.71
C LYS A 63 -7.16 11.95 8.31
N SER A 64 -8.20 11.82 7.51
CA SER A 64 -9.52 11.35 7.95
C SER A 64 -9.90 10.02 7.30
N ILE A 65 -10.47 9.10 8.07
CA ILE A 65 -11.00 7.84 7.53
C ILE A 65 -12.20 8.14 6.64
N MET A 66 -12.25 7.51 5.47
CA MET A 66 -13.23 7.75 4.40
C MET A 66 -13.95 6.45 4.02
N ASP A 67 -14.39 5.71 5.04
CA ASP A 67 -15.15 4.48 4.87
C ASP A 67 -16.64 4.79 4.84
N GLU A 68 -17.29 4.50 3.72
CA GLU A 68 -18.72 4.74 3.50
C GLU A 68 -19.62 4.30 4.66
N GLY A 69 -20.41 5.26 5.17
CA GLY A 69 -21.33 5.08 6.29
C GLY A 69 -20.67 4.85 7.65
N LYS A 70 -19.35 4.87 7.75
CA LYS A 70 -18.64 4.75 9.04
C LYS A 70 -18.23 6.13 9.59
N PRO A 71 -18.00 6.25 10.92
CA PRO A 71 -17.55 7.50 11.53
C PRO A 71 -16.25 8.06 10.91
N ILE A 72 -16.24 9.34 10.58
CA ILE A 72 -15.03 10.03 10.10
C ILE A 72 -14.16 10.37 11.31
N LEU A 73 -13.02 9.68 11.44
CA LEU A 73 -12.07 9.88 12.54
C LEU A 73 -10.66 10.20 12.02
N PRO A 74 -9.86 10.96 12.79
CA PRO A 74 -8.50 11.26 12.39
C PRO A 74 -7.58 10.03 12.53
N TYR A 75 -6.69 9.83 11.56
CA TYR A 75 -5.64 8.82 11.59
C TYR A 75 -4.33 9.37 11.02
N LYS A 76 -3.20 8.79 11.44
CA LYS A 76 -1.88 9.05 10.87
C LYS A 76 -1.40 7.82 10.14
N VAL A 77 -0.65 8.01 9.06
CA VAL A 77 0.03 6.91 8.38
C VAL A 77 1.51 7.21 8.31
N ASP A 78 2.32 6.24 8.70
CA ASP A 78 3.76 6.24 8.46
C ASP A 78 4.13 5.10 7.51
N VAL A 79 5.06 5.37 6.60
CA VAL A 79 5.44 4.43 5.54
C VAL A 79 6.94 4.22 5.56
N ILE A 80 7.34 2.99 5.84
CA ILE A 80 8.74 2.58 5.93
C ILE A 80 9.01 1.57 4.82
N ARG A 81 10.16 1.71 4.17
CA ARG A 81 10.56 0.85 3.04
C ARG A 81 11.83 0.09 3.39
N PHE A 82 11.83 -1.20 3.08
CA PHE A 82 12.93 -2.12 3.30
C PHE A 82 13.33 -2.78 1.99
N PRO A 83 14.58 -3.26 1.87
CA PRO A 83 14.99 -4.12 0.76
C PRO A 83 14.04 -5.31 0.56
N LEU A 84 13.98 -5.81 -0.67
CA LEU A 84 13.18 -7.00 -0.97
C LEU A 84 13.60 -8.19 -0.08
N GLY A 85 12.62 -8.97 0.38
CA GLY A 85 12.87 -10.15 1.21
C GLY A 85 12.92 -9.88 2.72
N THR A 86 12.94 -8.61 3.16
CA THR A 86 12.87 -8.27 4.58
C THR A 86 11.60 -8.81 5.23
N LYS A 87 11.77 -9.54 6.33
CA LYS A 87 10.66 -9.94 7.22
C LYS A 87 10.49 -8.87 8.28
N VAL A 88 9.24 -8.49 8.55
CA VAL A 88 8.91 -7.39 9.45
C VAL A 88 7.84 -7.84 10.44
N GLU A 89 8.12 -7.64 11.72
CA GLU A 89 7.18 -7.84 12.82
C GLU A 89 6.99 -6.51 13.54
N VAL A 90 5.73 -6.18 13.83
CA VAL A 90 5.38 -4.89 14.43
C VAL A 90 4.52 -5.11 15.66
N THR A 91 4.93 -4.52 16.77
CA THR A 91 4.14 -4.42 17.99
C THR A 91 3.86 -2.94 18.28
N ALA A 92 2.73 -2.65 18.89
CA ALA A 92 2.35 -1.29 19.21
C ALA A 92 1.71 -1.20 20.59
N GLU A 93 2.08 -0.16 21.32
CA GLU A 93 1.57 0.16 22.64
C GLU A 93 1.00 1.58 22.64
N LYS A 94 -0.26 1.71 23.02
CA LYS A 94 -0.89 3.01 23.27
C LYS A 94 -0.33 3.63 24.56
N GLY A 95 -0.29 4.95 24.61
CA GLY A 95 0.02 5.71 25.82
C GLY A 95 -1.19 5.86 26.74
N THR A 96 -1.31 7.04 27.35
CA THR A 96 -2.44 7.34 28.22
C THR A 96 -3.71 7.40 27.40
N VAL A 97 -4.78 6.77 27.89
CA VAL A 97 -6.09 6.77 27.23
C VAL A 97 -7.02 7.71 27.99
N TYR A 98 -7.73 8.54 27.25
CA TYR A 98 -8.71 9.49 27.75
C TYR A 98 -10.06 9.20 27.14
N GLU A 99 -11.12 9.43 27.91
CA GLU A 99 -12.50 9.32 27.45
C GLU A 99 -13.15 10.71 27.42
N MET A 100 -13.98 10.95 26.41
CA MET A 100 -14.72 12.18 26.21
C MET A 100 -16.15 11.87 25.73
N PRO A 101 -17.19 12.16 26.52
CA PRO A 101 -18.57 12.05 26.04
C PRO A 101 -18.82 13.10 24.95
N LEU A 102 -19.59 12.73 23.92
CA LEU A 102 -19.94 13.61 22.81
C LEU A 102 -21.39 14.09 22.92
N ALA A 103 -21.66 15.30 22.44
CA ALA A 103 -23.01 15.87 22.42
C ALA A 103 -23.88 15.26 21.31
N SER A 104 -23.27 14.92 20.18
CA SER A 104 -23.91 14.31 19.02
C SER A 104 -23.07 13.13 18.51
N LYS A 105 -23.61 12.34 17.58
CA LYS A 105 -22.86 11.24 16.96
C LYS A 105 -21.73 11.77 16.09
N VAL A 106 -20.63 11.02 15.97
CA VAL A 106 -19.57 11.38 15.01
C VAL A 106 -20.12 11.30 13.58
N LYS A 107 -19.77 12.25 12.73
CA LYS A 107 -20.26 12.35 11.35
C LYS A 107 -19.87 11.11 10.52
N PRO A 108 -20.81 10.45 9.81
CA PRO A 108 -20.46 9.34 8.91
C PRO A 108 -19.87 9.84 7.59
N TYR A 109 -19.02 9.03 6.94
CA TYR A 109 -18.61 9.32 5.56
C TYR A 109 -19.80 9.08 4.61
N PRO A 110 -20.07 9.99 3.65
CA PRO A 110 -21.21 9.86 2.75
C PRO A 110 -21.10 8.60 1.87
N MET A 111 -22.26 8.11 1.42
CA MET A 111 -22.40 6.97 0.52
C MET A 111 -22.86 7.42 -0.87
N TYR A 112 -22.46 6.67 -1.90
CA TYR A 112 -23.04 6.72 -3.24
C TYR A 112 -24.18 5.71 -3.38
N THR A 113 -25.24 6.06 -4.12
CA THR A 113 -26.33 5.11 -4.42
C THR A 113 -26.70 5.13 -5.90
N LEU A 114 -26.93 3.95 -6.47
CA LEU A 114 -27.29 3.74 -7.89
C LEU A 114 -28.59 4.45 -8.31
N MET A 115 -29.47 4.79 -7.37
CA MET A 115 -30.71 5.57 -7.58
C MET A 115 -30.47 7.06 -7.88
N THR A 116 -29.21 7.50 -7.96
CA THR A 116 -28.88 8.89 -8.26
C THR A 116 -28.28 9.00 -9.66
N THR A 117 -29.13 9.17 -10.67
CA THR A 117 -28.74 9.64 -12.01
C THR A 117 -28.07 11.03 -12.02
N GLN A 118 -27.78 11.60 -10.84
CA GLN A 118 -27.14 12.90 -10.61
C GLN A 118 -26.10 12.91 -9.47
N GLY A 119 -25.67 11.74 -8.93
CA GLY A 119 -24.53 11.68 -7.99
C GLY A 119 -24.70 12.38 -6.64
N LYS A 120 -25.92 12.46 -6.08
CA LYS A 120 -26.16 13.14 -4.80
C LYS A 120 -25.64 12.28 -3.64
N LEU A 121 -24.64 12.81 -2.90
CA LEU A 121 -24.11 12.21 -1.69
C LEU A 121 -25.22 12.05 -0.64
N VAL A 122 -25.39 10.83 -0.12
CA VAL A 122 -26.32 10.54 0.98
C VAL A 122 -25.53 10.28 2.26
N MET A 123 -25.83 11.05 3.30
CA MET A 123 -25.29 10.82 4.63
C MET A 123 -26.15 9.77 5.33
N LYS A 124 -25.63 8.55 5.49
CA LYS A 124 -26.33 7.45 6.15
C LYS A 124 -25.39 6.75 7.12
N GLU A 125 -25.85 6.58 8.36
CA GLU A 125 -25.16 5.78 9.38
C GLU A 125 -25.17 4.31 8.96
N GLY A 126 -23.98 3.71 8.88
CA GLY A 126 -23.79 2.28 8.63
C GLY A 126 -23.90 1.44 9.89
N LYS A 127 -23.74 0.12 9.75
CA LYS A 127 -23.86 -0.87 10.84
C LYS A 127 -22.94 -0.59 12.04
N VAL A 128 -21.81 0.09 11.84
CA VAL A 128 -20.87 0.44 12.91
C VAL A 128 -21.56 1.24 14.02
N TYR A 129 -22.55 2.08 13.69
CA TYR A 129 -23.25 2.91 14.68
C TYR A 129 -24.15 2.12 15.66
N GLU A 130 -24.39 0.84 15.40
CA GLU A 130 -25.13 -0.06 16.28
C GLU A 130 -24.20 -0.85 17.22
N SER A 131 -22.88 -0.65 17.12
CA SER A 131 -21.87 -1.37 17.88
C SER A 131 -21.59 -0.76 19.25
N ASN A 132 -21.32 -1.63 20.23
CA ASN A 132 -20.71 -1.25 21.51
C ASN A 132 -19.18 -1.24 21.45
N GLU A 133 -18.60 -1.79 20.38
CA GLU A 133 -17.16 -1.84 20.21
C GLU A 133 -16.62 -0.53 19.63
N PRO A 134 -15.44 -0.08 20.09
CA PRO A 134 -14.77 1.09 19.55
C PRO A 134 -14.38 0.91 18.07
N TYR A 135 -14.68 1.93 17.25
CA TYR A 135 -14.27 2.04 15.86
C TYR A 135 -13.22 3.16 15.68
N PRO A 136 -12.10 2.92 14.97
CA PRO A 136 -11.60 1.61 14.53
C PRO A 136 -11.33 0.65 15.70
N GLU A 137 -11.21 -0.65 15.42
CA GLU A 137 -11.04 -1.70 16.45
C GLU A 137 -9.64 -1.73 17.08
N ASN A 138 -8.62 -1.33 16.31
CA ASN A 138 -7.24 -1.33 16.76
C ASN A 138 -6.71 0.10 16.84
N TRP A 139 -5.76 0.34 17.75
CA TRP A 139 -5.02 1.61 17.79
C TRP A 139 -4.01 1.71 16.64
N VAL A 140 -3.53 0.56 16.16
CA VAL A 140 -2.60 0.44 15.06
C VAL A 140 -3.02 -0.73 14.17
N GLU A 141 -3.01 -0.50 12.86
CA GLU A 141 -3.08 -1.55 11.84
C GLU A 141 -1.86 -1.45 10.96
N THR A 142 -1.30 -2.60 10.58
CA THR A 142 -0.13 -2.65 9.70
C THR A 142 -0.47 -3.36 8.41
N ARG A 143 0.15 -2.90 7.32
CA ARG A 143 0.05 -3.55 6.02
C ARG A 143 1.42 -3.61 5.37
N THR A 144 1.85 -4.82 5.07
CA THR A 144 3.10 -5.08 4.33
C THR A 144 2.77 -5.41 2.88
N THR A 145 3.35 -4.65 1.95
CA THR A 145 3.19 -4.85 0.51
C THR A 145 4.55 -4.86 -0.18
N VAL A 146 4.65 -5.43 -1.38
CA VAL A 146 5.84 -5.33 -2.23
C VAL A 146 5.50 -4.50 -3.46
N GLY A 147 6.36 -3.55 -3.82
CA GLY A 147 6.15 -2.70 -4.99
C GLY A 147 7.45 -2.09 -5.51
N LEU A 148 7.35 -1.38 -6.63
CA LEU A 148 8.46 -0.61 -7.16
C LEU A 148 8.51 0.77 -6.49
N TYR A 149 9.68 1.15 -6.02
CA TYR A 149 9.97 2.48 -5.49
C TYR A 149 11.30 2.95 -6.06
N ASN A 150 11.30 4.08 -6.78
CA ASN A 150 12.48 4.61 -7.48
C ASN A 150 13.22 3.57 -8.37
N GLY A 151 12.46 2.67 -9.00
CA GLY A 151 13.01 1.63 -9.88
C GLY A 151 13.44 0.34 -9.16
N GLU A 152 13.48 0.33 -7.82
CA GLU A 152 13.85 -0.85 -7.04
C GLU A 152 12.62 -1.51 -6.41
N ARG A 153 12.64 -2.83 -6.32
CA ARG A 153 11.61 -3.60 -5.62
C ARG A 153 11.84 -3.51 -4.12
N MET A 154 10.87 -2.95 -3.41
CA MET A 154 10.96 -2.70 -1.97
C MET A 154 9.77 -3.32 -1.24
N VAL A 155 10.03 -3.86 -0.05
CA VAL A 155 8.98 -4.17 0.92
C VAL A 155 8.55 -2.85 1.56
N THR A 156 7.27 -2.55 1.53
CA THR A 156 6.68 -1.33 2.11
C THR A 156 5.78 -1.70 3.27
N LEU A 157 6.17 -1.28 4.48
CA LEU A 157 5.35 -1.32 5.68
C LEU A 157 4.57 -0.01 5.80
N SER A 158 3.24 -0.09 5.75
CA SER A 158 2.35 1.02 6.11
C SER A 158 1.81 0.80 7.51
N ILE A 159 2.02 1.77 8.40
CA ILE A 159 1.56 1.77 9.79
C ILE A 159 0.43 2.79 9.90
N PHE A 160 -0.80 2.32 10.00
CA PHE A 160 -1.99 3.14 10.20
C PHE A 160 -2.21 3.28 11.71
N ILE A 161 -2.22 4.51 12.20
CA ILE A 161 -2.32 4.82 13.63
C ILE A 161 -3.61 5.60 13.85
N TYR A 162 -4.45 5.10 14.74
CA TYR A 162 -5.78 5.61 15.02
C TYR A 162 -5.82 6.23 16.43
N PRO A 163 -5.34 7.48 16.60
CA PRO A 163 -5.25 8.13 17.92
C PRO A 163 -6.61 8.46 18.52
N CYS A 164 -7.69 8.41 17.73
CA CYS A 164 -9.05 8.68 18.16
C CYS A 164 -9.97 7.55 17.69
N ARG A 165 -10.79 7.03 18.61
CA ARG A 165 -11.69 5.90 18.41
C ARG A 165 -13.06 6.25 18.99
N TYR A 166 -14.13 5.90 18.30
CA TYR A 166 -15.49 6.24 18.70
C TYR A 166 -16.22 4.98 19.15
N VAL A 167 -16.88 5.03 20.31
CA VAL A 167 -17.79 3.99 20.81
C VAL A 167 -19.23 4.48 20.57
N PRO A 168 -19.93 3.97 19.54
CA PRO A 168 -21.20 4.52 19.12
C PRO A 168 -22.33 4.38 20.13
N ALA A 169 -22.45 3.21 20.76
CA ALA A 169 -23.52 2.95 21.72
C ALA A 169 -23.47 3.84 22.98
N GLU A 170 -22.27 4.20 23.42
CA GLU A 170 -22.04 5.11 24.56
C GLU A 170 -21.93 6.58 24.11
N ASN A 171 -21.95 6.85 22.81
CA ASN A 171 -21.66 8.14 22.20
C ASN A 171 -20.44 8.86 22.81
N LYS A 172 -19.31 8.14 22.91
CA LYS A 172 -18.07 8.67 23.47
C LYS A 172 -16.89 8.49 22.53
N LEU A 173 -15.97 9.45 22.59
CA LEU A 173 -14.65 9.36 21.97
C LEU A 173 -13.65 8.85 23.00
N ILE A 174 -12.83 7.89 22.59
CA ILE A 174 -11.66 7.43 23.30
C ILE A 174 -10.43 7.88 22.49
N TYR A 175 -9.47 8.54 23.12
CA TYR A 175 -8.27 8.99 22.43
C TYR A 175 -7.02 8.77 23.28
N THR A 176 -5.85 8.75 22.64
CA THR A 176 -4.57 8.58 23.32
C THR A 176 -3.60 9.72 23.01
N ASP A 177 -2.75 10.06 23.98
CA ASP A 177 -1.70 11.08 23.82
C ASP A 177 -0.53 10.59 22.96
N SER A 178 -0.36 9.26 22.84
CA SER A 178 0.79 8.69 22.18
C SER A 178 0.58 7.24 21.77
N VAL A 179 1.34 6.81 20.78
CA VAL A 179 1.48 5.40 20.38
C VAL A 179 2.96 5.14 20.15
N LYS A 180 3.52 4.17 20.86
CA LYS A 180 4.84 3.62 20.61
C LYS A 180 4.70 2.42 19.68
N VAL A 181 5.51 2.38 18.63
CA VAL A 181 5.55 1.30 17.65
C VAL A 181 6.95 0.74 17.59
N ASP A 182 7.05 -0.54 17.88
CA ASP A 182 8.27 -1.33 17.92
C ASP A 182 8.31 -2.20 16.67
N ILE A 183 9.37 -2.06 15.88
CA ILE A 183 9.53 -2.73 14.59
C ILE A 183 10.77 -3.61 14.65
N ASN A 184 10.56 -4.91 14.68
CA ASN A 184 11.61 -5.90 14.52
C ASN A 184 11.67 -6.31 13.05
N TYR A 185 12.86 -6.30 12.46
CA TYR A 185 13.01 -6.68 11.07
C TYR A 185 14.32 -7.42 10.81
N GLU A 186 14.23 -8.41 9.92
CA GLU A 186 15.36 -9.17 9.45
C GLU A 186 15.61 -8.80 8.00
N THR A 187 16.70 -8.07 7.77
CA THR A 187 17.20 -7.90 6.41
C THR A 187 17.89 -9.19 6.00
N VAL A 188 17.38 -9.85 4.96
CA VAL A 188 18.20 -10.82 4.23
C VAL A 188 19.30 -10.02 3.51
N PRO A 189 20.58 -10.39 3.66
CA PRO A 189 21.68 -9.72 2.98
C PRO A 189 21.55 -9.94 1.49
N THR A 190 20.79 -9.05 0.83
CA THR A 190 20.37 -9.11 -0.56
C THR A 190 19.78 -10.49 -0.90
N PRO A 191 18.48 -10.63 -1.22
CA PRO A 191 18.21 -11.59 -2.27
C PRO A 191 19.00 -11.04 -3.45
N THR A 192 20.16 -11.63 -3.74
CA THR A 192 20.47 -11.93 -5.13
C THR A 192 19.24 -12.68 -5.61
N THR A 193 18.23 -11.92 -6.02
CA THR A 193 17.53 -12.31 -7.20
C THR A 193 18.66 -12.44 -8.20
N ASN A 194 19.16 -13.67 -8.34
CA ASN A 194 19.75 -14.14 -9.57
C ASN A 194 18.62 -14.09 -10.61
N THR A 195 17.96 -12.93 -10.77
CA THR A 195 17.22 -12.59 -11.96
C THR A 195 18.30 -12.63 -13.00
N VAL A 196 18.35 -13.74 -13.71
CA VAL A 196 19.11 -13.84 -14.93
C VAL A 196 18.60 -12.68 -15.75
N ASP A 197 19.38 -11.60 -15.90
CA ASP A 197 19.02 -10.37 -16.63
C ASP A 197 18.98 -10.71 -18.13
N THR A 198 17.97 -11.51 -18.47
CA THR A 198 17.81 -12.20 -19.74
C THR A 198 17.11 -11.29 -20.71
N TYR A 199 16.04 -10.63 -20.25
CA TYR A 199 15.24 -9.69 -21.03
C TYR A 199 14.87 -8.48 -20.19
N ASP A 200 15.02 -7.29 -20.77
CA ASP A 200 14.56 -6.03 -20.19
C ASP A 200 13.07 -5.78 -20.53
N LEU A 201 12.67 -6.10 -21.76
CA LEU A 201 11.34 -5.85 -22.32
C LEU A 201 10.65 -7.16 -22.71
N LEU A 202 9.46 -7.37 -22.16
CA LEU A 202 8.52 -8.42 -22.57
C LEU A 202 7.40 -7.79 -23.41
N ILE A 203 7.25 -8.27 -24.65
CA ILE A 203 6.13 -7.93 -25.52
C ILE A 203 5.17 -9.13 -25.53
N ILE A 204 3.92 -8.91 -25.14
CA ILE A 204 2.86 -9.93 -25.21
C ILE A 204 1.87 -9.53 -26.30
N ALA A 205 1.61 -10.43 -27.25
CA ALA A 205 0.75 -10.15 -28.40
C ALA A 205 -0.01 -11.41 -28.85
N PRO A 206 -1.12 -11.26 -29.59
CA PRO A 206 -1.69 -12.34 -30.38
C PRO A 206 -0.62 -13.00 -31.26
N ASP A 207 -0.61 -14.33 -31.29
CA ASP A 207 0.44 -15.14 -31.93
C ASP A 207 0.61 -14.80 -33.42
N ASN A 208 -0.48 -14.47 -34.11
CA ASN A 208 -0.48 -14.07 -35.51
C ASN A 208 0.20 -12.73 -35.79
N TRP A 209 0.52 -11.92 -34.77
CA TRP A 209 1.18 -10.61 -34.91
C TRP A 209 2.66 -10.67 -34.51
N MET A 210 3.17 -11.81 -34.05
CA MET A 210 4.56 -11.93 -33.60
C MET A 210 5.58 -11.64 -34.72
N ALA A 211 5.24 -11.97 -35.97
CA ALA A 211 6.09 -11.69 -37.14
C ALA A 211 6.19 -10.18 -37.40
N ASP A 212 5.07 -9.46 -37.36
CA ASP A 212 5.00 -8.02 -37.59
C ASP A 212 5.72 -7.22 -36.50
N LEU A 213 5.91 -7.81 -35.31
CA LEU A 213 6.60 -7.20 -34.18
C LEU A 213 8.12 -7.39 -34.20
N GLN A 214 8.68 -8.23 -35.09
CA GLN A 214 10.12 -8.46 -35.17
C GLN A 214 10.93 -7.17 -35.41
N PRO A 215 10.55 -6.25 -36.33
CA PRO A 215 11.30 -5.01 -36.53
C PRO A 215 11.37 -4.14 -35.27
N LEU A 216 10.32 -4.15 -34.44
CA LEU A 216 10.32 -3.43 -33.16
C LEU A 216 11.28 -4.07 -32.15
N LYS A 217 11.28 -5.41 -32.05
CA LYS A 217 12.24 -6.13 -31.22
C LYS A 217 13.67 -5.80 -31.63
N GLU A 218 14.00 -5.94 -32.91
CA GLU A 218 15.34 -5.65 -33.46
C GLU A 218 15.77 -4.20 -33.17
N HIS A 219 14.85 -3.24 -33.34
CA HIS A 219 15.11 -1.84 -33.00
C HIS A 219 15.39 -1.64 -31.50
N LYS A 220 14.67 -2.33 -30.61
CA LYS A 220 14.92 -2.23 -29.16
C LYS A 220 16.25 -2.86 -28.77
N GLU A 221 16.57 -4.02 -29.33
CA GLU A 221 17.84 -4.70 -29.10
C GLU A 221 19.04 -3.91 -29.63
N SER A 222 18.91 -3.21 -30.78
CA SER A 222 19.97 -2.33 -31.30
C SER A 222 20.25 -1.11 -30.41
N HIS A 223 19.32 -0.77 -29.51
CA HIS A 223 19.48 0.27 -28.49
C HIS A 223 19.77 -0.31 -27.10
N GLY A 224 20.20 -1.58 -27.03
CA GLY A 224 20.63 -2.22 -25.79
C GLY A 224 19.51 -2.68 -24.87
N VAL A 225 18.27 -2.77 -25.36
CA VAL A 225 17.11 -3.27 -24.60
C VAL A 225 16.84 -4.72 -25.02
N LYS A 226 17.24 -5.69 -24.18
CA LYS A 226 17.06 -7.13 -24.46
C LYS A 226 15.56 -7.43 -24.52
N THR A 227 15.05 -7.91 -25.65
CA THR A 227 13.60 -7.96 -25.89
C THR A 227 13.12 -9.35 -26.27
N ILE A 228 12.05 -9.82 -25.64
CA ILE A 228 11.34 -11.04 -26.01
C ILE A 228 9.91 -10.72 -26.44
N ILE A 229 9.45 -11.38 -27.52
CA ILE A 229 8.05 -11.40 -27.94
C ILE A 229 7.49 -12.76 -27.56
N VAL A 230 6.36 -12.77 -26.85
CA VAL A 230 5.66 -13.97 -26.40
C VAL A 230 4.21 -13.92 -26.88
N GLY A 231 3.77 -15.02 -27.49
CA GLY A 231 2.39 -15.20 -27.95
C GLY A 231 1.41 -15.51 -26.81
N LEU A 232 0.12 -15.21 -26.98
CA LEU A 232 -0.90 -15.56 -26.00
C LEU A 232 -1.05 -17.08 -25.85
N ASP A 233 -1.04 -17.82 -26.97
CA ASP A 233 -1.12 -19.27 -26.94
C ASP A 233 0.13 -19.88 -26.29
N GLU A 234 1.30 -19.25 -26.45
CA GLU A 234 2.53 -19.67 -25.75
C GLU A 234 2.41 -19.54 -24.21
N ILE A 235 1.75 -18.48 -23.73
CA ILE A 235 1.47 -18.29 -22.30
C ILE A 235 0.48 -19.36 -21.81
N TYR A 236 -0.62 -19.57 -22.54
CA TYR A 236 -1.69 -20.47 -22.11
C TYR A 236 -1.31 -21.95 -22.19
N SER A 237 -0.41 -22.31 -23.11
CA SER A 237 0.16 -23.66 -23.23
C SER A 237 1.32 -23.91 -22.27
N GLY A 238 1.80 -22.90 -21.56
CA GLY A 238 2.87 -23.03 -20.57
C GLY A 238 4.24 -23.25 -21.21
N LYS A 239 4.49 -22.68 -22.38
CA LYS A 239 5.75 -22.87 -23.15
C LYS A 239 6.99 -22.50 -22.34
N TYR A 240 6.91 -21.47 -21.51
CA TYR A 240 8.05 -20.93 -20.75
C TYR A 240 7.94 -21.17 -19.23
N PHE A 241 6.73 -21.12 -18.68
CA PHE A 241 6.45 -21.30 -17.27
C PHE A 241 5.22 -22.18 -17.10
N THR A 242 5.13 -22.91 -15.99
CA THR A 242 3.91 -23.64 -15.63
C THR A 242 2.74 -22.67 -15.53
N THR A 243 1.71 -22.87 -16.35
CA THR A 243 0.55 -21.97 -16.40
C THR A 243 -0.21 -21.99 -15.07
N GLN A 244 -0.44 -20.80 -14.51
CA GLN A 244 -1.20 -20.56 -13.27
C GLN A 244 -2.32 -19.54 -13.53
N GLY A 245 -3.38 -19.56 -12.73
CA GLY A 245 -4.50 -18.61 -12.85
C GLY A 245 -5.77 -19.23 -13.42
N ARG A 246 -6.91 -18.71 -12.97
CA ARG A 246 -8.26 -19.25 -13.24
C ARG A 246 -8.77 -18.88 -14.64
N ASP A 247 -8.43 -17.70 -15.12
CA ASP A 247 -8.85 -17.17 -16.41
C ASP A 247 -7.66 -16.59 -17.19
N GLU A 248 -7.89 -16.18 -18.44
CA GLU A 248 -6.86 -15.67 -19.34
C GLU A 248 -6.13 -14.42 -18.81
N PRO A 249 -6.81 -13.37 -18.29
CA PRO A 249 -6.11 -12.23 -17.66
C PRO A 249 -5.25 -12.63 -16.46
N GLU A 250 -5.74 -13.55 -15.61
CA GLU A 250 -4.97 -14.02 -14.45
C GLU A 250 -3.75 -14.86 -14.87
N LYS A 251 -3.87 -15.65 -15.94
CA LYS A 251 -2.73 -16.36 -16.54
C LYS A 251 -1.65 -15.41 -17.05
N ILE A 252 -2.04 -14.35 -17.76
CA ILE A 252 -1.10 -13.31 -18.21
C ILE A 252 -0.44 -12.62 -17.01
N LYS A 253 -1.20 -12.31 -15.95
CA LYS A 253 -0.66 -11.72 -14.71
C LYS A 253 0.42 -12.60 -14.08
N TYR A 254 0.18 -13.90 -13.94
CA TYR A 254 1.17 -14.83 -13.38
C TYR A 254 2.37 -15.02 -14.29
N PHE A 255 2.16 -15.08 -15.61
CA PHE A 255 3.26 -15.11 -16.57
C PHE A 255 4.17 -13.89 -16.45
N ILE A 256 3.62 -12.67 -16.36
CA ILE A 256 4.39 -11.45 -16.15
C ILE A 256 5.16 -11.53 -14.82
N LYS A 257 4.51 -11.98 -13.74
CA LYS A 257 5.19 -12.17 -12.45
C LYS A 257 6.42 -13.08 -12.60
N ASP A 258 6.26 -14.23 -13.23
CA ASP A 258 7.34 -15.21 -13.42
C ASP A 258 8.41 -14.68 -14.37
N ALA A 259 8.05 -13.93 -15.41
CA ALA A 259 9.00 -13.26 -16.30
C ALA A 259 9.83 -12.21 -15.55
N VAL A 260 9.23 -11.45 -14.64
CA VAL A 260 10.03 -10.51 -13.84
C VAL A 260 10.93 -11.24 -12.85
N GLU A 261 10.43 -12.28 -12.19
CA GLU A 261 11.21 -13.01 -11.17
C GLU A 261 12.33 -13.88 -11.75
N ASN A 262 12.11 -14.51 -12.90
CA ASN A 262 13.05 -15.47 -13.50
C ASN A 262 13.87 -14.88 -14.66
N TRP A 263 13.34 -13.90 -15.40
CA TRP A 263 14.05 -13.28 -16.54
C TRP A 263 14.53 -11.85 -16.28
N GLY A 264 14.14 -11.23 -15.16
CA GLY A 264 14.55 -9.87 -14.82
C GLY A 264 13.83 -8.78 -15.63
N VAL A 265 12.66 -9.08 -16.22
CA VAL A 265 11.88 -8.13 -17.03
C VAL A 265 11.60 -6.83 -16.27
N LYS A 266 11.89 -5.69 -16.89
CA LYS A 266 11.67 -4.35 -16.32
C LYS A 266 10.45 -3.65 -16.94
N TYR A 267 10.17 -3.97 -18.20
CA TYR A 267 9.11 -3.34 -18.98
C TYR A 267 8.22 -4.40 -19.62
N VAL A 268 6.91 -4.14 -19.65
CA VAL A 268 5.94 -4.99 -20.34
C VAL A 268 5.16 -4.14 -21.33
N MET A 269 5.07 -4.61 -22.57
CA MET A 269 4.20 -4.04 -23.59
C MET A 269 3.13 -5.06 -23.97
N LEU A 270 1.87 -4.70 -23.75
CA LEU A 270 0.72 -5.49 -24.19
C LEU A 270 0.26 -4.96 -25.54
N VAL A 271 0.29 -5.80 -26.56
CA VAL A 271 -0.10 -5.45 -27.93
C VAL A 271 -1.40 -6.15 -28.26
N GLY A 272 -2.44 -5.37 -28.57
CA GLY A 272 -3.78 -5.88 -28.83
C GLY A 272 -4.82 -5.12 -28.03
N GLY A 273 -5.99 -4.91 -28.62
CA GLY A 273 -7.06 -4.14 -28.00
C GLY A 273 -8.43 -4.73 -28.35
N ARG A 274 -9.45 -3.88 -28.33
CA ARG A 274 -10.82 -4.30 -28.67
C ARG A 274 -10.89 -4.71 -30.14
N GLN A 275 -11.52 -5.86 -30.40
CA GLN A 275 -11.66 -6.43 -31.74
C GLN A 275 -13.15 -6.52 -32.14
N GLY A 276 -13.80 -5.37 -32.12
CA GLY A 276 -15.22 -5.23 -32.46
C GLY A 276 -16.15 -5.94 -31.47
N GLY A 277 -17.33 -6.31 -31.96
CA GLY A 277 -18.37 -6.93 -31.16
C GLY A 277 -19.38 -5.90 -30.62
N ILE A 278 -20.53 -5.82 -31.30
CA ILE A 278 -21.65 -4.93 -30.94
C ILE A 278 -22.49 -5.55 -29.83
N PHE A 279 -22.74 -6.86 -29.90
CA PHE A 279 -23.58 -7.60 -28.94
C PHE A 279 -22.79 -8.39 -27.90
N LYS A 280 -21.53 -8.68 -28.18
CA LYS A 280 -20.58 -9.32 -27.26
C LYS A 280 -19.22 -8.71 -27.51
N GLU A 281 -18.62 -8.17 -26.46
CA GLU A 281 -17.30 -7.57 -26.56
C GLU A 281 -16.26 -8.64 -26.86
N ARG A 282 -15.34 -8.34 -27.77
CA ARG A 282 -14.22 -9.21 -28.09
C ARG A 282 -12.93 -8.43 -27.97
N TRP A 283 -11.92 -9.06 -27.40
CA TRP A 283 -10.62 -8.46 -27.14
C TRP A 283 -9.52 -9.37 -27.66
N LEU A 284 -8.55 -8.79 -28.36
CA LEU A 284 -7.33 -9.50 -28.78
C LEU A 284 -6.38 -9.69 -27.60
N MET A 285 -6.30 -8.70 -26.72
CA MET A 285 -5.62 -8.79 -25.43
C MET A 285 -6.70 -8.85 -24.33
N PRO A 286 -6.80 -9.94 -23.56
CA PRO A 286 -7.83 -10.09 -22.54
C PRO A 286 -7.82 -8.95 -21.51
N VAL A 287 -9.00 -8.46 -21.16
CA VAL A 287 -9.21 -7.43 -20.14
C VAL A 287 -9.98 -8.00 -18.96
N ARG A 288 -9.80 -7.41 -17.78
CA ARG A 288 -10.60 -7.72 -16.59
C ARG A 288 -11.31 -6.47 -16.13
N TYR A 289 -12.64 -6.48 -16.19
CA TYR A 289 -13.46 -5.39 -15.68
C TYR A 289 -13.49 -5.42 -14.16
N THR A 290 -13.07 -4.33 -13.54
CA THR A 290 -13.41 -4.04 -12.15
C THR A 290 -14.71 -3.24 -12.19
N HIS A 291 -15.79 -3.75 -11.60
CA HIS A 291 -17.06 -3.01 -11.45
C HIS A 291 -16.93 -1.96 -10.34
N LEU A 292 -15.81 -1.25 -10.33
CA LEU A 292 -15.56 -0.10 -9.47
C LEU A 292 -16.11 1.10 -10.24
N ASP A 293 -17.13 1.75 -9.67
CA ASP A 293 -17.61 3.05 -10.14
C ASP A 293 -16.58 4.09 -9.67
N ASP A 294 -15.61 4.40 -10.52
CA ASP A 294 -14.50 5.31 -10.21
C ASP A 294 -14.76 6.76 -10.63
N GLN A 295 -16.01 7.09 -11.01
CA GLN A 295 -16.43 8.43 -11.44
C GLN A 295 -15.56 9.04 -12.55
N SER A 296 -14.99 8.21 -13.43
CA SER A 296 -14.24 8.66 -14.61
C SER A 296 -15.10 8.93 -15.84
#